data_AF-A0A229GKM0-F1
#
_entry.id   AF-A0A229GKM0-F1
#
_cell.length_a   1.000
_cell.length_b   1.000
_cell.length_c   1.000
_cell.angle_alpha   90.00
_cell.angle_beta   90.00
_cell.angle_gamma   90.00
#
_symmetry.space_group_name_H-M   'P 1'
#
loop_
_entity.id
_entity.type
_entity.pdbx_description
1 polymer ?
#
loop_
_entity_poly.entity_id
_entity_poly.type
_entity_poly.pdbx_seq_one_letter_code
_entity_poly.pdbx_strand_id
1 'polypeptide(L)' 'MNELIKAELLELRRHILADYQPTKVSIQAMKFLLDYSNEIPYELQSDLHSLIAMDMDEFILPQEECIKIIDRLIAWRS' A
#
# COMPACT_ATOMS: atom_id res chain seq x y z
N MET A 1 5.63 -9.10 11.48
CA MET A 1 4.46 -8.22 11.26
C MET A 1 3.22 -8.91 11.84
N ASN A 2 2.18 -8.18 12.26
CA ASN A 2 0.90 -8.79 12.67
C ASN A 2 0.30 -9.58 11.48
N GLU A 3 -0.17 -10.81 11.70
CA GLU A 3 -0.72 -11.66 10.62
C GLU A 3 -1.93 -11.03 9.93
N LEU A 4 -2.72 -10.23 10.64
CA LEU A 4 -3.83 -9.48 10.05
C LEU A 4 -3.32 -8.43 9.04
N ILE A 5 -2.34 -7.61 9.45
CA ILE A 5 -1.70 -6.60 8.61
C ILE A 5 -1.10 -7.25 7.36
N LYS A 6 -0.42 -8.38 7.55
CA LYS A 6 0.17 -9.15 6.45
C LYS A 6 -0.89 -9.64 5.46
N ALA A 7 -2.01 -10.15 5.96
CA ALA A 7 -3.11 -10.64 5.14
C ALA A 7 -3.73 -9.51 4.29
N GLU A 8 -3.94 -8.34 4.88
CA GLU A 8 -4.47 -7.17 4.17
C GLU A 8 -3.51 -6.66 3.08
N LEU A 9 -2.22 -6.59 3.35
CA LEU A 9 -1.23 -6.23 2.33
C LEU A 9 -1.17 -7.24 1.18
N LEU A 10 -1.26 -8.54 1.49
CA LEU A 10 -1.32 -9.60 0.48
C LEU A 10 -2.61 -9.52 -0.36
N GLU A 11 -3.72 -9.12 0.25
CA GLU A 11 -4.97 -8.87 -0.46
C GLU A 11 -4.86 -7.68 -1.41
N LEU A 12 -4.36 -6.54 -0.94
CA LEU A 12 -4.10 -5.35 -1.74
C LEU A 12 -3.16 -5.69 -2.93
N ARG A 13 -2.08 -6.44 -2.67
CA ARG A 13 -1.17 -6.93 -3.71
C ARG A 13 -1.90 -7.74 -4.78
N ARG A 14 -2.75 -8.70 -4.37
CA ARG A 14 -3.55 -9.50 -5.30
C ARG A 14 -4.49 -8.65 -6.13
N HIS A 15 -5.12 -7.64 -5.52
CA HIS A 15 -5.99 -6.72 -6.23
C HIS A 15 -5.22 -5.92 -7.28
N ILE A 16 -4.06 -5.35 -6.93
CA ILE A 16 -3.18 -4.62 -7.86
C ILE A 16 -2.80 -5.50 -9.06
N LEU A 17 -2.47 -6.78 -8.84
CA LEU A 17 -2.08 -7.70 -9.92
C LEU A 17 -3.23 -8.08 -10.85
N ALA A 18 -4.45 -8.21 -10.32
CA ALA A 18 -5.60 -8.69 -11.08
C ALA A 18 -6.33 -7.58 -11.85
N ASP A 19 -6.50 -6.41 -11.22
CA ASP A 19 -7.30 -5.30 -11.74
C ASP A 19 -6.74 -3.98 -11.19
N TYR A 20 -5.66 -3.51 -11.83
CA TYR A 20 -4.95 -2.32 -11.36
C TYR A 20 -5.80 -1.05 -11.55
N GLN A 21 -6.30 -0.53 -10.43
CA GLN A 21 -7.08 0.71 -10.38
C GLN A 21 -6.45 1.68 -9.39
N PRO A 22 -5.66 2.68 -9.86
CA PRO A 22 -4.88 3.58 -9.00
C PRO A 22 -5.70 4.22 -7.87
N THR A 23 -6.91 4.70 -8.16
CA THR A 23 -7.83 5.28 -7.18
C THR A 23 -8.19 4.29 -6.06
N LYS A 24 -8.45 3.02 -6.39
CA LYS A 24 -8.74 1.99 -5.38
C LYS A 24 -7.52 1.68 -4.53
N VAL A 25 -6.34 1.62 -5.15
CA VAL A 25 -5.07 1.41 -4.44
C VAL A 25 -4.81 2.54 -3.45
N SER A 26 -5.04 3.79 -3.86
CA SER A 26 -4.94 4.94 -2.96
C SER A 26 -5.91 4.84 -1.77
N ILE A 27 -7.19 4.59 -2.03
CA ILE A 27 -8.21 4.47 -0.97
C ILE A 27 -7.83 3.37 0.03
N GLN A 28 -7.37 2.21 -0.47
CA GLN A 28 -6.94 1.10 0.38
C GLN A 28 -5.67 1.43 1.16
N ALA A 29 -4.68 2.10 0.56
CA ALA A 29 -3.47 2.55 1.25
C ALA A 29 -3.78 3.57 2.34
N MET A 30 -4.72 4.50 2.10
CA MET A 30 -5.17 5.47 3.10
C MET A 30 -5.84 4.77 4.28
N LYS A 31 -6.75 3.85 4.01
CA LYS A 31 -7.41 3.06 5.05
C LYS A 31 -6.39 2.27 5.88
N PHE A 32 -5.46 1.59 5.22
CA PHE A 32 -4.42 0.81 5.87
C PHE A 32 -3.53 1.68 6.77
N LEU A 33 -3.13 2.87 6.31
CA LEU A 33 -2.36 3.80 7.14
C LEU A 33 -3.15 4.27 8.36
N LEU A 34 -4.44 4.56 8.22
CA LEU A 34 -5.30 4.97 9.35
C LEU A 34 -5.44 3.86 10.39
N ASP A 35 -5.70 2.64 9.94
CA ASP A 35 -5.93 1.48 10.80
C ASP A 35 -4.65 1.05 11.53
N TYR A 36 -3.48 1.21 10.91
CA TYR A 36 -2.21 0.64 11.39
C TYR A 36 -1.06 1.64 11.58
N SER A 37 -1.33 2.95 11.59
CA SER A 37 -0.31 4.02 11.71
C SER A 37 0.68 3.81 12.86
N ASN A 38 0.20 3.36 14.03
CA ASN A 38 1.02 3.11 15.21
C ASN A 38 1.90 1.87 15.10
N GLU A 39 1.55 0.95 14.19
CA GLU A 39 2.30 -0.28 13.97
C GLU A 39 3.35 -0.09 12.87
N ILE A 40 3.18 0.88 11.97
CA ILE A 40 4.04 1.09 10.79
C ILE A 40 5.11 2.16 11.08
N PRO A 41 6.41 1.86 10.89
CA PRO A 41 7.49 2.81 11.05
C PRO A 41 7.36 3.96 10.08
N TYR A 42 7.79 5.13 10.53
CA TYR A 42 7.77 6.35 9.76
C TYR A 42 8.41 6.21 8.36
N GLU A 43 9.49 5.44 8.25
CA GLU A 43 10.17 5.17 6.97
C GLU A 43 9.26 4.53 5.91
N LEU A 44 8.33 3.67 6.34
CA LEU A 44 7.37 2.98 5.46
C LEU A 44 6.06 3.75 5.27
N GLN A 45 5.77 4.72 6.15
CA GLN A 45 4.66 5.63 5.96
C GLN A 45 4.87 6.50 4.70
N SER A 46 6.12 6.82 4.34
CA SER A 46 6.44 7.52 3.09
C SER A 46 6.04 6.72 1.84
N ASP A 47 6.24 5.40 1.87
CA ASP A 47 5.84 4.52 0.78
C ASP A 47 4.29 4.49 0.66
N LEU A 48 3.58 4.44 1.79
CA LEU A 48 2.11 4.52 1.82
C LEU A 48 1.59 5.88 1.33
N HIS A 49 2.22 6.99 1.72
CA HIS A 49 1.85 8.32 1.23
C HIS A 49 1.97 8.44 -0.29
N SER A 50 2.95 7.76 -0.89
CA SER A 50 3.11 7.73 -2.34
C SER A 50 1.96 6.98 -3.03
N LEU A 51 1.44 5.91 -2.42
CA LEU A 51 0.24 5.23 -2.91
C LEU A 51 -1.02 6.10 -2.74
N ILE A 52 -1.15 6.79 -1.61
CA ILE A 52 -2.28 7.68 -1.30
C ILE A 52 -2.34 8.86 -2.28
N ALA A 53 -1.19 9.41 -2.65
CA ALA A 53 -1.10 10.51 -3.59
C ALA A 53 -1.69 10.20 -4.98
N MET A 54 -1.91 8.92 -5.32
CA MET A 54 -2.51 8.51 -6.60
C MET A 54 -4.00 8.85 -6.77
N ASP A 55 -4.65 9.36 -5.73
CA ASP A 55 -6.02 9.90 -5.83
C ASP A 55 -6.04 11.35 -6.35
N MET A 56 -4.86 11.97 -6.52
CA MET A 56 -4.74 13.27 -7.18
C MET A 56 -4.57 13.05 -8.69
N ASP A 57 -5.42 13.68 -9.50
CA ASP A 57 -5.51 13.50 -10.97
C ASP A 57 -4.19 13.70 -11.76
N GLU A 58 -3.14 14.25 -11.13
CA GLU A 58 -1.85 14.57 -11.75
C GLU A 58 -0.74 13.55 -11.45
N PHE A 59 -0.98 12.54 -10.62
CA PHE A 59 0.05 11.59 -10.20
C PHE A 59 -0.48 10.15 -10.17
N ILE A 60 0.06 9.28 -11.03
CA ILE A 60 -0.26 7.86 -11.02
C ILE A 60 1.04 7.07 -11.09
N LEU A 61 1.26 6.19 -10.12
CA LEU A 61 2.39 5.27 -10.17
C LEU A 61 2.11 4.15 -11.19
N PRO A 62 3.14 3.64 -11.88
CA PRO A 62 3.02 2.38 -12.60
C PRO A 62 2.64 1.23 -11.65
N GLN A 63 1.89 0.26 -12.15
CA GLN A 63 1.50 -0.95 -11.38
C GLN A 63 2.69 -1.63 -10.70
N GLU A 64 3.83 -1.73 -11.39
CA GLU A 64 5.05 -2.35 -10.85
C GLU A 64 5.62 -1.60 -9.64
N GLU A 65 5.55 -0.27 -9.63
CA GLU A 65 6.01 0.53 -8.49
C GLU A 65 5.07 0.34 -7.29
N CYS A 66 3.76 0.26 -7.53
CA CYS A 66 2.79 -0.09 -6.49
C CYS A 66 3.11 -1.46 -5.87
N ILE A 67 3.40 -2.48 -6.71
CA ILE A 67 3.78 -3.81 -6.23
C ILE A 67 5.08 -3.77 -5.43
N LYS A 68 6.11 -3.04 -5.88
CA LYS A 68 7.38 -2.90 -5.14
C LYS A 68 7.15 -2.30 -3.75
N ILE A 69 6.31 -1.27 -3.64
CA ILE A 69 5.95 -0.67 -2.36
C ILE A 69 5.26 -1.71 -1.46
N ILE A 70 4.24 -2.40 -1.96
CA ILE A 70 3.52 -3.40 -1.18
C ILE A 70 4.43 -4.57 -0.76
N ASP A 71 5.31 -5.02 -1.65
CA ASP A 71 6.27 -6.10 -1.35
C ASP A 71 7.28 -5.66 -0.27
N ARG A 72 7.73 -4.40 -0.26
CA ARG A 72 8.56 -3.85 0.82
C ARG A 72 7.80 -3.80 2.15
N LEU A 73 6.54 -3.40 2.15
CA LEU A 73 5.69 -3.41 3.35
C LEU A 73 5.48 -4.83 3.89
N ILE A 74 5.32 -5.83 3.00
CA ILE A 74 5.16 -7.24 3.40
C ILE A 74 6.46 -7.81 3.96
N ALA A 75 7.60 -7.50 3.33
CA ALA A 75 8.91 -7.97 3.76
C ALA A 75 9.34 -7.34 5.10
N TRP A 76 8.78 -6.19 5.45
CA TRP A 76 9.10 -5.51 6.68
C TRP A 76 8.62 -6.32 7.90
N ARG A 77 9.59 -6.79 8.70
CA ARG A 77 9.42 -7.73 9.83
C ARG A 77 8.97 -9.15 9.45
N SER A 78 9.30 -9.62 8.25
CA SER A 78 9.33 -11.06 7.93
C SER A 78 10.64 -11.70 8.40
#